data_AF-A0A7Z9N2D9-F1
#
_entry.id   AF-A0A7Z9N2D9-F1
#
_cell.length_a   1.000
_cell.length_b   1.000
_cell.length_c   1.000
_cell.angle_alpha   90.00
_cell.angle_beta   90.00
_cell.angle_gamma   90.00
#
_symmetry.space_group_name_H-M   'P 1'
#
loop_
_entity.id
_entity.type
_entity.pdbx_description
1 polymer ?
#
loop_
_entity_poly.entity_id
_entity_poly.type
_entity_poly.pdbx_seq_one_letter_code
_entity_poly.pdbx_strand_id
1 'polypeptide(L)'
;MEIFKEITFEAAHLLPNLPEDHKCRRLHGHSFHIRIFVDGAIEKETGWVQDFADIKNAFNPIYKQLDHHYLNEIPGLENPTSEYLSIWIW
;
A
#
# COMPACT_ATOMS: atom_id res chain seq x y z
N MET A 1 -8.38 -20.87 -1.85
CA MET A 1 -8.42 -20.28 -3.21
C MET A 1 -8.02 -18.85 -3.00
N GLU A 2 -7.00 -18.40 -3.71
CA GLU A 2 -6.45 -17.07 -3.52
C GLU A 2 -6.96 -16.13 -4.61
N ILE A 3 -7.40 -14.95 -4.18
CA ILE A 3 -7.74 -13.83 -5.06
C ILE A 3 -6.90 -12.62 -4.66
N PHE A 4 -6.75 -11.66 -5.56
CA PHE A 4 -6.09 -10.40 -5.24
C PHE A 4 -6.79 -9.20 -5.87
N LYS A 5 -6.63 -8.04 -5.22
CA LYS A 5 -7.04 -6.74 -5.76
C LYS A 5 -5.83 -5.83 -5.89
N GLU A 6 -5.65 -5.25 -7.08
CA GLU A 6 -4.63 -4.25 -7.34
C GLU A 6 -5.15 -2.84 -7.09
N ILE A 7 -4.32 -2.01 -6.48
CA ILE A 7 -4.59 -0.59 -6.22
C ILE A 7 -3.31 0.20 -6.49
N THR A 8 -3.45 1.35 -7.13
CA THR A 8 -2.36 2.30 -7.35
C THR A 8 -2.67 3.58 -6.58
N PHE A 9 -1.66 4.17 -5.94
CA PHE A 9 -1.75 5.49 -5.34
C PHE A 9 -0.51 6.32 -5.68
N GLU A 10 -0.66 7.64 -5.70
CA GLU A 10 0.43 8.57 -6.05
C GLU A 10 0.95 9.22 -4.78
N ALA A 11 2.23 9.07 -4.45
CA ALA A 11 2.78 9.68 -3.24
C ALA A 11 4.22 10.15 -3.40
N ALA A 12 4.61 11.12 -2.58
CA ALA A 12 5.98 11.56 -2.43
C ALA A 12 6.62 10.90 -1.20
N HIS A 13 7.93 10.66 -1.27
CA HIS A 13 8.73 10.19 -0.14
C HIS A 13 10.22 10.50 -0.29
N LEU A 14 10.97 10.26 0.77
CA LEU A 14 12.42 10.11 0.74
C LEU A 14 12.87 9.05 1.75
N LEU A 15 14.08 8.52 1.57
CA LEU A 15 14.66 7.52 2.46
C LEU A 15 15.78 8.15 3.30
N PRO A 16 15.52 8.53 4.57
CA PRO A 16 16.44 9.35 5.36
C PRO A 16 17.73 8.63 5.78
N ASN A 17 17.70 7.29 5.83
CA ASN A 17 18.77 6.47 6.39
C ASN A 17 19.85 6.06 5.38
N LEU A 18 19.76 6.54 4.14
CA LEU A 18 20.71 6.21 3.08
C LEU A 18 21.94 7.16 3.11
N PRO A 19 23.03 6.84 2.39
CA PRO A 19 24.18 7.76 2.23
C PRO A 19 23.78 9.10 1.61
N GLU A 20 24.47 10.19 1.98
CA GLU A 20 24.10 11.57 1.61
C GLU A 20 23.95 11.81 0.10
N ASP A 21 24.78 11.16 -0.71
CA ASP A 21 24.80 11.23 -2.17
C ASP A 21 23.78 10.28 -2.85
N HIS A 22 23.14 9.40 -2.08
CA HIS A 22 22.22 8.41 -2.64
C HIS A 22 20.94 9.05 -3.19
N LYS A 23 20.55 8.67 -4.41
CA LYS A 23 19.42 9.27 -5.13
C LYS A 23 18.10 9.31 -4.34
N CYS A 24 17.81 8.27 -3.56
CA CYS A 24 16.56 8.16 -2.80
C CYS A 24 16.52 9.00 -1.51
N ARG A 25 17.61 9.67 -1.11
CA ARG A 25 17.55 10.70 -0.05
C ARG A 25 16.88 11.99 -0.52
N ARG A 26 16.84 12.23 -1.83
CA ARG A 26 16.14 13.39 -2.39
C ARG A 26 14.64 13.15 -2.28
N LEU A 27 13.88 14.23 -2.06
CA LEU A 27 12.44 14.19 -2.21
C LEU A 27 12.09 13.78 -3.66
N HIS A 28 11.32 12.71 -3.79
CA HIS A 28 10.81 12.18 -5.06
C HIS A 28 9.46 11.51 -4.81
N GLY A 29 8.90 10.88 -5.82
CA GLY A 29 7.64 10.16 -5.68
C GLY A 29 7.50 9.04 -6.70
N HIS A 30 6.45 8.24 -6.51
CA HIS A 30 6.09 7.12 -7.37
C HIS A 30 4.58 7.00 -7.51
N SER A 31 4.18 6.40 -8.62
CA SER A 31 2.91 5.67 -8.72
C SER A 31 3.11 4.33 -8.03
N PHE A 32 2.82 4.26 -6.74
CA PHE A 32 2.96 3.05 -5.94
C PHE A 32 1.88 2.06 -6.33
N HIS A 33 2.24 0.79 -6.45
CA HIS A 33 1.33 -0.29 -6.81
C HIS A 33 1.31 -1.34 -5.70
N ILE A 34 0.13 -1.64 -5.18
CA ILE A 34 -0.07 -2.63 -4.12
C ILE A 34 -1.00 -3.74 -4.59
N ARG A 35 -0.77 -4.94 -4.04
CA ARG A 35 -1.63 -6.11 -4.20
C ARG A 35 -2.10 -6.59 -2.85
N ILE A 36 -3.41 -6.61 -2.66
CA ILE A 36 -4.05 -7.15 -1.46
C ILE A 36 -4.50 -8.57 -1.80
N PHE A 37 -3.91 -9.55 -1.14
CA PHE A 37 -4.23 -10.97 -1.32
C PHE A 37 -5.23 -11.41 -0.24
N VAL A 38 -6.21 -12.22 -0.64
CA VAL A 38 -7.18 -12.84 0.25
C VAL A 38 -7.27 -14.32 -0.12
N ASP A 39 -7.00 -15.20 0.84
CA ASP A 39 -7.24 -16.63 0.69
C ASP A 39 -8.50 -17.04 1.46
N GLY A 40 -9.30 -17.91 0.83
CA GLY A 40 -10.45 -18.49 1.46
C GLY A 40 -11.10 -19.60 0.63
N ALA A 41 -12.14 -20.20 1.20
CA ALA A 41 -13.01 -21.11 0.48
C ALA A 41 -13.94 -20.32 -0.45
N ILE A 42 -14.35 -20.94 -1.57
CA ILE A 42 -15.43 -20.40 -2.39
C ILE A 42 -16.73 -20.63 -1.63
N GLU A 43 -17.44 -19.56 -1.29
CA GLU A 43 -18.73 -19.62 -0.63
C GLU A 43 -19.79 -20.14 -1.64
N LYS A 44 -20.72 -20.98 -1.16
CA LYS A 44 -21.59 -21.79 -2.03
C LYS A 44 -22.70 -20.98 -2.68
N GLU A 45 -23.23 -19.97 -2.01
CA GLU A 45 -24.36 -19.16 -2.50
C GLU A 45 -23.88 -18.08 -3.48
N THR A 46 -22.80 -17.39 -3.14
CA THR A 46 -22.20 -16.28 -3.89
C THR A 46 -21.24 -16.74 -4.98
N GLY A 47 -20.59 -17.90 -4.81
CA GLY A 47 -19.67 -18.46 -5.80
C GLY A 47 -18.29 -17.78 -5.85
N TRP A 48 -17.92 -16.99 -4.84
CA TRP A 48 -16.60 -16.35 -4.75
C TRP A 48 -15.96 -16.50 -3.37
N VAL A 49 -14.70 -16.06 -3.25
CA VAL A 49 -14.00 -15.97 -1.95
C VAL A 49 -14.45 -14.72 -1.19
N GLN A 50 -14.45 -13.56 -1.84
CA GLN A 50 -14.89 -12.27 -1.32
C GLN A 50 -15.23 -11.35 -2.50
N ASP A 51 -16.17 -10.42 -2.34
CA ASP A 51 -16.41 -9.36 -3.32
C ASP A 51 -15.20 -8.40 -3.39
N PHE A 52 -14.71 -8.13 -4.59
CA PHE A 52 -13.63 -7.16 -4.81
C PHE A 52 -13.98 -5.73 -4.38
N ALA A 53 -15.26 -5.36 -4.37
CA ALA A 53 -15.72 -4.07 -3.86
C ALA A 53 -15.53 -3.97 -2.34
N ASP A 54 -15.73 -5.06 -1.61
CA ASP A 54 -15.53 -5.08 -0.16
C ASP A 54 -14.05 -4.97 0.20
N ILE A 55 -13.16 -5.66 -0.54
CA ILE A 55 -11.71 -5.52 -0.36
C ILE A 55 -11.30 -4.05 -0.57
N LYS A 56 -11.83 -3.40 -1.63
CA LYS A 56 -11.57 -1.98 -1.89
C LYS A 56 -12.10 -1.09 -0.77
N ASN A 57 -13.32 -1.33 -0.30
CA ASN A 57 -13.96 -0.53 0.75
C ASN A 57 -13.22 -0.66 2.09
N ALA A 58 -12.79 -1.87 2.45
CA ALA A 58 -11.99 -2.13 3.63
C ALA A 58 -10.63 -1.41 3.59
N PHE A 59 -10.00 -1.36 2.41
CA PHE A 59 -8.72 -0.66 2.24
C PHE A 59 -8.85 0.87 2.13
N ASN A 60 -10.03 1.40 1.80
CA ASN A 60 -10.21 2.83 1.52
C ASN A 60 -9.75 3.80 2.63
N PRO A 61 -9.91 3.52 3.93
CA PRO A 61 -9.36 4.38 4.99
C PRO A 61 -7.83 4.45 4.99
N ILE A 62 -7.16 3.36 4.61
CA ILE A 62 -5.70 3.30 4.47
C ILE A 62 -5.28 4.04 3.18
N TYR A 63 -5.96 3.75 2.07
CA TYR A 63 -5.74 4.44 0.79
C TYR A 63 -5.75 5.96 0.94
N LYS A 64 -6.72 6.53 1.66
CA LYS A 64 -6.84 7.98 1.87
C LYS A 64 -5.69 8.61 2.66
N GLN A 65 -4.96 7.83 3.44
CA GLN A 65 -3.76 8.29 4.14
C GLN A 65 -2.54 8.32 3.22
N LEU A 66 -2.54 7.48 2.17
CA LEU A 66 -1.40 7.28 1.27
C LEU A 66 -1.49 8.14 0.00
N ASP A 67 -2.63 8.14 -0.66
CA ASP A 67 -2.80 8.76 -1.97
C ASP A 67 -2.75 10.29 -1.88
N HIS A 68 -1.97 10.90 -2.77
CA HIS A 68 -1.68 12.34 -2.81
C HIS A 68 -1.06 12.91 -1.52
N HIS A 69 -0.31 12.10 -0.77
CA HIS A 69 0.35 12.52 0.47
C HIS A 69 1.88 12.37 0.43
N TYR A 70 2.54 12.94 1.42
CA TYR A 70 3.97 12.76 1.69
C TYR A 70 4.15 11.67 2.77
N LEU A 71 4.69 10.51 2.39
CA LEU A 71 4.67 9.32 3.24
C LEU A 71 5.44 9.48 4.55
N ASN A 72 6.53 10.26 4.56
CA ASN A 72 7.36 10.44 5.76
C ASN A 72 6.65 11.17 6.92
N GLU A 73 5.51 11.83 6.67
CA GLU A 73 4.70 12.48 7.71
C GLU A 73 3.68 11.54 8.36
N ILE A 74 3.51 10.34 7.82
CA ILE A 74 2.59 9.33 8.35
C ILE A 74 3.30 8.61 9.50
N PRO A 75 2.73 8.56 10.72
CA PRO A 75 3.32 7.86 11.84
C PRO A 75 3.62 6.39 11.51
N GLY A 76 4.87 5.97 11.71
CA GLY A 76 5.36 4.63 11.37
C GLY A 76 5.94 4.49 9.95
N LEU A 77 5.92 5.56 9.15
CA LEU A 77 6.51 5.61 7.80
C LEU A 77 7.62 6.66 7.68
N GLU A 78 8.32 6.98 8.77
CA GLU A 78 9.41 7.96 8.76
C GLU A 78 10.56 7.55 7.82
N ASN A 79 10.73 6.24 7.59
CA ASN A 79 11.62 5.64 6.59
C ASN A 79 10.83 4.73 5.62
N PRO A 80 10.10 5.29 4.65
CA PRO A 80 9.07 4.59 3.86
C PRO A 80 9.67 3.76 2.73
N THR A 81 10.48 2.76 3.06
CA THR A 81 10.88 1.74 2.07
C THR A 81 9.68 0.87 1.68
N SER A 82 9.80 0.11 0.59
CA SER A 82 8.74 -0.81 0.18
C SER A 82 8.41 -1.84 1.27
N GLU A 83 9.41 -2.29 2.03
CA GLU A 83 9.26 -3.23 3.14
C GLU A 83 8.47 -2.61 4.31
N TYR A 84 8.84 -1.40 4.75
CA TYR A 84 8.14 -0.73 5.85
C TYR A 84 6.73 -0.29 5.45
N LEU A 85 6.54 0.15 4.21
CA LEU A 85 5.21 0.44 3.67
C LEU A 85 4.32 -0.81 3.66
N SER A 86 4.88 -1.96 3.28
CA SER A 86 4.15 -3.23 3.26
C SER A 86 3.76 -3.70 4.67
N ILE A 87 4.66 -3.54 5.65
CA ILE A 87 4.37 -3.87 7.06
C ILE A 87 3.34 -2.91 7.65
N TRP A 88 3.41 -1.61 7.32
CA TRP A 88 2.48 -0.61 7.83
C TRP A 88 1.05 -0.79 7.28
N ILE A 89 0.93 -1.27 6.05
CA ILE A 89 -0.37 -1.57 5.41
C ILE A 89 -1.04 -2.81 6.03
N TRP A 90 -0.26 -3.78 6.53
CA TRP A 90 -0.72 -5.07 7.05
C TRP A 90 -1.20 -4.98 8.51
#